data_AF-A0A126P966-F1
#
_entry.id   AF-A0A126P966-F1
#
_cell.length_a   1.000
_cell.length_b   1.000
_cell.length_c   1.000
_cell.angle_alpha   90.00
_cell.angle_beta   90.00
_cell.angle_gamma   90.00
#
_symmetry.space_group_name_H-M   'P 1'
#
loop_
_entity.id
_entity.type
_entity.pdbx_description
1 polymer ?
#
loop_
_entity_poly.entity_id
_entity_poly.type
_entity_poly.pdbx_seq_one_letter_code
_entity_poly.pdbx_strand_id
1 'polypeptide(L)'
;MKTYACRLALGLLLLLGALAGPARAQAPAARPGYWNVETNLTTRDYTVVRFYDGHDRLVYEERLAGLCLDLARPGRRRRRTARQLNHVLAGVLRDPAAAGAPTLLAQQLGHDRRLQRLYASR
;
A
#
# COMPACT_ATOMS: atom_id res chain seq x y z
N MET A 1 70.20 -8.00 -19.84
CA MET A 1 69.53 -7.21 -18.78
C MET A 1 68.07 -7.63 -18.77
N LYS A 2 67.73 -8.53 -17.84
CA LYS A 2 66.59 -9.46 -17.91
C LYS A 2 65.44 -9.00 -16.99
N THR A 3 64.28 -8.71 -17.57
CA THR A 3 62.95 -9.27 -17.24
C THR A 3 62.57 -9.67 -15.79
N TYR A 4 62.84 -8.86 -14.77
CA TYR A 4 62.34 -9.15 -13.39
C TYR A 4 61.29 -8.16 -12.86
N ALA A 5 61.15 -6.97 -13.46
CA ALA A 5 60.22 -5.95 -12.97
C ALA A 5 58.73 -6.30 -13.16
N CYS A 6 58.40 -7.15 -14.13
CA CYS A 6 57.00 -7.44 -14.49
C CYS A 6 56.30 -8.45 -13.56
N ARG A 7 57.06 -9.28 -12.82
CA ARG A 7 56.49 -10.30 -11.91
C ARG A 7 56.13 -9.74 -10.53
N LEU A 8 56.76 -8.66 -10.09
CA LEU A 8 56.48 -8.02 -8.80
C LEU A 8 55.20 -7.18 -8.83
N ALA A 9 54.87 -6.56 -9.96
CA ALA A 9 53.63 -5.78 -10.11
C ALA A 9 52.36 -6.65 -10.07
N LEU A 10 52.45 -7.91 -10.56
CA LEU A 10 51.29 -8.81 -10.62
C LEU A 10 50.88 -9.35 -9.25
N GLY A 11 51.84 -9.56 -8.34
CA GLY A 11 51.59 -10.04 -6.98
C GLY A 11 50.91 -9.00 -6.09
N LEU A 12 51.24 -7.71 -6.28
CA LEU A 12 50.65 -6.61 -5.52
C LEU A 12 49.18 -6.37 -5.90
N LEU A 13 48.81 -6.58 -7.17
CA LEU A 13 47.46 -6.35 -7.69
C LEU A 13 46.46 -7.43 -7.23
N LEU A 14 46.93 -8.66 -6.98
CA LEU A 14 46.11 -9.74 -6.41
C LEU A 14 45.81 -9.54 -4.91
N LEU A 15 46.69 -8.88 -4.16
CA LEU A 15 46.50 -8.62 -2.72
C LEU A 15 45.47 -7.51 -2.45
N LEU A 16 45.27 -6.57 -3.39
CA LEU A 16 44.27 -5.50 -3.27
C LEU A 16 42.82 -5.98 -3.53
N GLY A 17 42.62 -7.11 -4.22
CA GLY A 17 41.28 -7.65 -4.50
C GLY A 17 40.60 -8.36 -3.32
N ALA A 18 41.37 -8.78 -2.31
CA ALA A 18 40.85 -9.56 -1.18
C ALA A 18 40.15 -8.71 -0.10
N LEU A 19 40.24 -7.37 -0.16
CA LEU A 19 39.60 -6.44 0.78
C LEU A 19 38.23 -5.94 0.30
N ALA A 20 37.78 -6.33 -0.89
CA ALA A 20 36.45 -6.03 -1.38
C ALA A 20 35.42 -6.95 -0.67
N GLY A 21 35.04 -6.58 0.55
CA GLY A 21 33.91 -7.19 1.24
C GLY A 21 32.64 -7.10 0.39
N PRO A 22 31.70 -8.06 0.50
CA PRO A 22 30.49 -8.05 -0.30
C PRO A 22 29.73 -6.75 -0.04
N ALA A 23 29.57 -5.93 -1.09
CA ALA A 23 28.68 -4.79 -1.06
C ALA A 23 27.26 -5.33 -0.84
N ARG A 24 26.76 -5.22 0.38
CA ARG A 24 25.36 -5.53 0.68
C ARG A 24 24.52 -4.44 0.04
N ALA A 25 23.95 -4.74 -1.13
CA ALA A 25 22.90 -3.93 -1.72
C ALA A 25 21.76 -3.83 -0.71
N GLN A 26 21.59 -2.65 -0.13
CA GLN A 26 20.50 -2.39 0.80
C GLN A 26 19.22 -2.37 -0.03
N ALA A 27 18.35 -3.36 0.17
CA ALA A 27 17.06 -3.37 -0.50
C ALA A 27 16.35 -2.05 -0.18
N PRO A 28 15.80 -1.33 -1.18
CA PRO A 28 15.10 -0.09 -0.93
C PRO A 28 13.98 -0.34 0.10
N ALA A 29 13.86 0.57 1.07
CA ALA A 29 12.84 0.47 2.09
C ALA A 29 11.46 0.33 1.43
N ALA A 30 10.70 -0.68 1.84
CA ALA A 30 9.36 -0.91 1.29
C ALA A 30 8.52 0.35 1.52
N ARG A 31 8.04 0.95 0.43
CA ARG A 31 7.12 2.08 0.50
C ARG A 31 5.80 1.60 1.10
N PRO A 32 5.16 2.40 1.97
CA PRO A 32 3.84 2.07 2.45
C PRO A 32 2.85 2.11 1.28
N GLY A 33 1.90 1.16 1.26
CA GLY A 33 0.79 1.23 0.32
C GLY A 33 -0.14 2.41 0.64
N TYR A 34 -1.08 2.67 -0.25
CA TYR A 34 -2.05 3.76 -0.11
C TYR A 34 -3.41 3.36 -0.68
N TRP A 35 -4.40 4.23 -0.52
CA TRP A 35 -5.73 4.03 -1.07
C TRP A 35 -6.25 5.30 -1.74
N ASN A 36 -7.10 5.12 -2.75
CA ASN A 36 -7.86 6.17 -3.41
C ASN A 36 -9.36 5.89 -3.28
N VAL A 37 -10.14 6.96 -3.15
CA VAL A 37 -11.60 6.90 -3.06
C VAL A 37 -12.20 7.78 -4.15
N GLU A 38 -13.06 7.18 -4.96
CA GLU A 38 -13.79 7.84 -6.02
C GLU A 38 -15.29 7.74 -5.73
N THR A 39 -15.95 8.88 -5.57
CA THR A 39 -17.40 8.94 -5.34
C THR A 39 -18.02 9.77 -6.44
N ASN A 40 -19.15 9.32 -6.98
CA ASN A 40 -19.98 10.19 -7.79
C ASN A 40 -20.72 11.18 -6.88
N LEU A 41 -20.30 12.45 -6.87
CA LEU A 41 -20.89 13.47 -6.00
C LEU A 41 -22.27 13.96 -6.48
N THR A 42 -22.58 13.73 -7.76
CA THR A 42 -23.84 14.12 -8.40
C THR A 42 -24.97 13.18 -7.98
N THR A 43 -24.79 11.88 -8.20
CA THR A 43 -25.80 10.86 -7.93
C THR A 43 -25.66 10.24 -6.54
N ARG A 44 -24.46 10.23 -5.96
CA ARG A 44 -24.14 9.68 -4.63
C ARG A 44 -24.58 8.24 -4.44
N ASP A 45 -24.71 7.50 -5.53
CA ASP A 45 -25.22 6.14 -5.61
C ASP A 45 -24.12 5.08 -5.49
N TYR A 46 -22.85 5.46 -5.65
CA TYR A 46 -21.72 4.56 -5.40
C TYR A 46 -20.43 5.27 -4.99
N THR A 47 -19.53 4.48 -4.41
CA THR A 47 -18.14 4.83 -4.16
C THR A 47 -17.26 3.67 -4.60
N VAL A 48 -16.17 3.94 -5.31
CA VAL A 48 -15.12 2.97 -5.61
C VAL A 48 -13.93 3.26 -4.70
N VAL A 49 -13.41 2.24 -4.05
CA VAL A 49 -12.21 2.32 -3.22
C VAL A 49 -11.14 1.42 -3.82
N ARG A 50 -9.96 1.98 -4.06
CA ARG A 50 -8.81 1.29 -4.66
C ARG A 50 -7.65 1.30 -3.67
N PHE A 51 -6.98 0.17 -3.53
CA PHE A 51 -5.81 0.00 -2.67
C PHE A 51 -4.61 -0.34 -3.53
N TYR A 52 -3.49 0.32 -3.25
CA TYR A 52 -2.24 0.18 -3.98
C TYR A 52 -1.12 -0.23 -3.02
N ASP A 53 -0.18 -1.03 -3.52
CA ASP A 53 1.05 -1.32 -2.81
C ASP A 53 2.06 -0.17 -2.89
N GLY A 54 3.25 -0.37 -2.30
CA GLY A 54 4.33 0.61 -2.35
C GLY A 54 4.96 0.83 -3.73
N HIS A 55 4.55 0.06 -4.74
CA HIS A 55 5.02 0.12 -6.12
C HIS A 55 3.92 0.63 -7.07
N ASP A 56 2.88 1.28 -6.52
CA ASP A 56 1.73 1.82 -7.26
C ASP A 56 0.91 0.74 -8.00
N ARG A 57 1.00 -0.53 -7.58
CA ARG A 57 0.22 -1.62 -8.16
C ARG A 57 -1.12 -1.75 -7.45
N LEU A 58 -2.21 -1.80 -8.22
CA LEU A 58 -3.53 -2.06 -7.68
C LEU A 58 -3.58 -3.48 -7.07
N VAL A 59 -3.82 -3.55 -5.78
CA VAL A 59 -3.91 -4.83 -5.03
C VAL A 59 -5.35 -5.20 -4.67
N TYR A 60 -6.24 -4.21 -4.57
CA TYR A 60 -7.66 -4.44 -4.32
C TYR A 60 -8.52 -3.27 -4.82
N GLU A 61 -9.70 -3.58 -5.32
CA GLU A 61 -10.72 -2.60 -5.68
C GLU A 61 -12.09 -3.10 -5.20
N GLU A 62 -12.86 -2.21 -4.58
CA GLU A 62 -14.24 -2.50 -4.20
C GLU A 62 -15.17 -1.35 -4.57
N ARG A 63 -16.27 -1.68 -5.26
CA ARG A 63 -17.38 -0.76 -5.54
C ARG A 63 -18.47 -0.93 -4.48
N LEU A 64 -18.64 0.11 -3.68
CA LEU A 64 -19.62 0.22 -2.61
C LEU A 64 -20.93 0.81 -3.16
N ALA A 65 -21.88 -0.05 -3.49
CA ALA A 65 -23.20 0.36 -3.96
C ALA A 65 -24.03 1.06 -2.85
N GLY A 66 -24.77 2.09 -3.24
CA GLY A 66 -25.59 2.92 -2.36
C GLY A 66 -24.79 3.64 -1.27
N LEU A 67 -23.49 3.84 -1.47
CA LEU A 67 -22.62 4.54 -0.52
C LEU A 67 -21.94 5.74 -1.16
N CYS A 68 -21.93 6.85 -0.44
CA CYS A 68 -21.15 8.04 -0.75
C CYS A 68 -20.19 8.31 0.41
N LEU A 69 -18.89 8.15 0.18
CA LEU A 69 -17.84 8.49 1.14
C LEU A 69 -17.36 9.92 0.89
N ASP A 70 -17.92 10.88 1.62
CA ASP A 70 -17.42 12.26 1.63
C ASP A 70 -16.21 12.37 2.58
N LEU A 71 -15.01 12.30 1.99
CA LEU A 71 -13.73 12.48 2.69
C LEU A 71 -13.18 13.92 2.61
N ALA A 72 -13.83 14.80 1.84
CA ALA A 72 -13.40 16.19 1.68
C ALA A 72 -13.70 17.01 2.94
N ARG A 73 -14.80 16.69 3.63
CA ARG A 73 -15.18 17.40 4.86
C ARG A 73 -14.33 16.96 6.05
N PRO A 74 -13.66 17.90 6.74
CA PRO A 74 -12.97 17.57 7.99
C PRO A 74 -13.99 17.15 9.06
N GLY A 75 -13.64 16.17 9.89
CA GLY A 75 -14.50 15.76 11.00
C GLY A 75 -14.22 14.34 11.52
N ARG A 76 -14.98 13.95 12.55
CA ARG A 76 -14.86 12.61 13.17
C ARG A 76 -15.16 11.48 12.16
N ARG A 77 -16.14 11.69 11.28
CA ARG A 77 -16.51 10.73 10.23
C ARG A 77 -15.34 10.43 9.28
N ARG A 78 -14.70 11.46 8.73
CA ARG A 78 -13.50 11.33 7.88
C ARG A 78 -12.40 10.52 8.59
N ARG A 79 -12.07 10.88 9.83
CA ARG A 79 -11.02 10.20 10.60
C ARG A 79 -11.36 8.73 10.84
N ARG A 80 -12.63 8.42 11.13
CA ARG A 80 -13.10 7.04 11.31
C ARG A 80 -12.98 6.24 10.02
N THR A 81 -13.51 6.76 8.92
CA THR A 81 -13.45 6.11 7.61
C THR A 81 -12.00 5.91 7.18
N ALA A 82 -11.12 6.91 7.33
CA ALA A 82 -9.70 6.77 7.02
C ALA A 82 -9.01 5.68 7.86
N ARG A 83 -9.34 5.56 9.15
CA ARG A 83 -8.81 4.46 10.00
C ARG A 83 -9.31 3.09 9.52
N GLN A 84 -10.58 2.98 9.14
CA GLN A 84 -11.14 1.74 8.59
C GLN A 84 -10.43 1.37 7.28
N LEU A 85 -10.25 2.33 6.36
CA LEU A 85 -9.51 2.12 5.12
C LEU A 85 -8.05 1.71 5.38
N ASN A 86 -7.36 2.33 6.35
CA ASN A 86 -6.01 1.91 6.73
C ASN A 86 -5.97 0.48 7.29
N HIS A 87 -7.00 0.06 8.02
CA HIS A 87 -7.07 -1.30 8.54
C HIS A 87 -7.26 -2.32 7.42
N VAL A 88 -8.14 -2.02 6.45
CA VAL A 88 -8.31 -2.83 5.23
C VAL A 88 -7.03 -2.88 4.42
N LEU A 89 -6.37 -1.74 4.20
CA LEU A 89 -5.09 -1.68 3.49
C LEU A 89 -4.06 -2.61 4.14
N ALA A 90 -3.91 -2.58 5.47
CA ALA A 90 -2.99 -3.46 6.18
C ALA A 90 -3.34 -4.95 6.00
N GLY A 91 -4.63 -5.30 5.93
CA GLY A 91 -5.10 -6.65 5.63
C GLY A 91 -4.77 -7.09 4.21
N VAL A 92 -5.14 -6.26 3.22
CA VAL A 92 -4.91 -6.52 1.79
C VAL A 92 -3.42 -6.64 1.46
N LEU A 93 -2.57 -5.79 2.05
CA LEU A 93 -1.12 -5.86 1.83
C LEU A 93 -0.49 -7.10 2.46
N ARG A 94 -1.08 -7.65 3.53
CA ARG A 94 -0.60 -8.88 4.17
C ARG A 94 -1.00 -10.11 3.37
N ASP A 95 -2.23 -10.14 2.86
CA ASP A 95 -2.77 -11.25 2.09
C ASP A 95 -3.63 -10.72 0.93
N PRO A 96 -3.02 -10.46 -0.24
CA PRO A 96 -3.76 -10.00 -1.41
C PRO A 96 -4.65 -11.10 -2.00
N ALA A 97 -4.42 -12.39 -1.71
CA ALA A 97 -5.26 -13.47 -2.19
C ALA A 97 -6.60 -13.51 -1.44
N ALA A 98 -6.60 -13.20 -0.13
CA ALA A 98 -7.82 -13.03 0.65
C ALA A 98 -8.68 -11.82 0.23
N ALA A 99 -8.08 -10.84 -0.47
CA ALA A 99 -8.79 -9.70 -1.02
C ALA A 99 -9.74 -10.07 -2.18
N GLY A 100 -9.67 -11.30 -2.71
CA GLY A 100 -10.57 -11.78 -3.76
C GLY A 100 -12.05 -11.92 -3.34
N ALA A 101 -12.38 -11.79 -2.05
CA ALA A 101 -13.76 -11.83 -1.56
C ALA A 101 -14.41 -10.42 -1.64
N PRO A 102 -15.35 -10.18 -2.57
CA PRO A 102 -16.02 -8.88 -2.71
C PRO A 102 -17.05 -8.73 -1.59
N THR A 103 -16.62 -8.24 -0.44
CA THR A 103 -17.51 -7.84 0.68
C THR A 103 -16.76 -7.25 1.87
N LEU A 104 -15.43 -7.28 1.90
CA LEU A 104 -14.67 -6.97 3.12
C LEU A 104 -14.91 -5.52 3.57
N LEU A 105 -14.86 -4.54 2.64
CA LEU A 105 -15.12 -3.14 2.97
C LEU A 105 -16.62 -2.88 3.12
N ALA A 106 -17.47 -3.45 2.27
CA ALA A 106 -18.92 -3.31 2.38
C ALA A 106 -19.48 -3.86 3.71
N GLN A 107 -18.92 -4.96 4.21
CA GLN A 107 -19.30 -5.55 5.50
C GLN A 107 -18.82 -4.67 6.65
N GLN A 108 -17.57 -4.22 6.64
CA GLN A 108 -17.04 -3.35 7.70
C GLN A 108 -17.76 -1.98 7.74
N LEU A 109 -18.05 -1.38 6.59
CA LEU A 109 -18.79 -0.11 6.51
C LEU A 109 -20.30 -0.31 6.68
N GLY A 110 -20.84 -1.49 6.34
CA GLY A 110 -22.24 -1.85 6.48
C GLY A 110 -22.69 -2.07 7.93
N HIS A 111 -21.79 -2.55 8.79
CA HIS A 111 -22.05 -2.62 10.24
C HIS A 111 -22.34 -1.22 10.82
N ASP A 112 -21.71 -0.17 10.29
CA ASP A 112 -21.95 1.22 10.71
C ASP A 112 -23.27 1.80 10.19
N ARG A 113 -23.82 1.26 9.09
CA ARG A 113 -25.10 1.73 8.53
C ARG A 113 -26.31 1.38 9.40
N ARG A 114 -26.28 0.25 10.14
CA ARG A 114 -27.39 -0.10 11.05
C ARG A 114 -27.60 0.95 12.13
N LEU A 115 -26.54 1.66 12.54
CA LEU A 115 -26.64 2.78 13.45
C LEU A 115 -27.18 4.05 12.77
N GLN A 116 -26.84 4.33 11.51
CA GLN A 116 -27.33 5.53 10.81
C GLN A 116 -28.83 5.50 10.49
N ARG A 117 -29.42 4.34 10.19
CA ARG A 117 -30.87 4.24 9.95
C ARG A 117 -31.70 4.55 11.21
N LEU A 118 -31.15 4.37 12.40
CA LEU A 118 -31.82 4.69 13.67
C LEU A 118 -31.85 6.20 13.98
N TYR A 119 -31.05 7.02 13.30
CA TYR A 119 -31.00 8.47 13.49
C TYR A 119 -31.58 9.29 12.33
N ALA A 120 -31.93 8.63 11.21
CA ALA A 120 -32.59 9.27 10.07
C ALA A 120 -34.14 9.20 10.16
N SER A 121 -34.69 8.70 11.28
CA SER A 121 -36.13 8.59 11.53
C SER A 121 -36.61 9.56 12.63
N ARG A 122 -36.00 10.74 12.75
CA ARG A 122 -36.50 11.84 13.60
C ARG A 122 -36.56 13.12 12.80
#